data_AF-A0A1W9MCW1-F1
#
_entry.id   AF-A0A1W9MCW1-F1
#
_cell.length_a   1.000
_cell.length_b   1.000
_cell.length_c   1.000
_cell.angle_alpha   90.00
_cell.angle_beta   90.00
_cell.angle_gamma   90.00
#
_symmetry.space_group_name_H-M   'P 1'
#
loop_
_entity.id
_entity.type
_entity.pdbx_description
1 polymer ?
#
loop_
_entity_poly.entity_id
_entity_poly.type
_entity_poly.pdbx_seq_one_letter_code
_entity_poly.pdbx_strand_id
1 'polypeptide(L)'
;MKKMIFCEGKNDSIFLKKLYDEVIKNEKISVFDQNTCNKLKNVKDAETKEINRFIEKTSPYDILVKSDKAVLLFSRSMVFCFRVNIIPLLMLDLDKSDTDSKINKIITTIKANKTPSIDIIAQQRHKTSSVLLYNMTVKIKENNIGDFHLVFFKPSLEKVSNILPSDNNPAIEDKISKLVKQTDIQSAFSTLFK
;
A
#
# COMPACT_ATOMS: atom_id res chain seq x y z
N MET A 1 8.81 -3.72 -13.22
CA MET A 1 8.56 -2.29 -12.91
C MET A 1 8.40 -2.17 -11.40
N LYS A 2 9.05 -1.19 -10.77
CA LYS A 2 9.09 -1.09 -9.31
C LYS A 2 7.78 -0.57 -8.73
N LYS A 3 7.37 -1.09 -7.58
CA LYS A 3 6.14 -0.68 -6.88
C LYS A 3 6.45 -0.24 -5.45
N MET A 4 5.74 0.77 -4.94
CA MET A 4 5.86 1.20 -3.55
C MET A 4 4.51 1.17 -2.87
N ILE A 5 4.40 0.39 -1.79
CA ILE A 5 3.15 0.16 -1.07
C ILE A 5 3.16 0.93 0.24
N PHE A 6 2.10 1.68 0.48
CA PHE A 6 1.86 2.43 1.71
C PHE A 6 0.69 1.79 2.45
N CYS A 7 0.91 1.38 3.70
CA CYS A 7 -0.08 0.72 4.54
C CYS A 7 -0.05 1.24 5.99
N GLU A 8 -1.09 0.98 6.79
CA GLU A 8 -1.26 1.61 8.11
C GLU A 8 -0.66 0.77 9.24
N GLY A 9 -0.74 -0.56 9.14
CA GLY A 9 -0.46 -1.48 10.22
C GLY A 9 0.74 -2.40 10.01
N LYS A 10 1.26 -2.91 11.13
CA LYS A 10 2.28 -3.98 11.12
C LYS A 10 1.74 -5.26 10.47
N ASN A 11 0.46 -5.57 10.67
CA ASN A 11 -0.18 -6.76 10.11
C ASN A 11 -0.26 -6.71 8.58
N ASP A 12 -0.43 -5.51 7.99
CA ASP A 12 -0.42 -5.30 6.54
C ASP A 12 0.91 -5.76 5.92
N SER A 13 2.02 -5.52 6.61
CA SER A 13 3.34 -5.95 6.16
C SER A 13 3.49 -7.48 6.16
N ILE A 14 2.88 -8.17 7.14
CA ILE A 14 2.87 -9.63 7.23
C ILE A 14 1.94 -10.21 6.15
N PHE A 15 0.75 -9.61 5.99
CA PHE A 15 -0.20 -9.94 4.93
C PHE A 15 0.45 -9.84 3.56
N LEU A 16 1.13 -8.73 3.29
CA LEU A 16 1.84 -8.52 2.04
C LEU A 16 2.88 -9.62 1.82
N LYS A 17 3.78 -9.88 2.78
CA LYS A 17 4.78 -10.96 2.66
C LYS A 17 4.15 -12.30 2.26
N LYS A 18 3.10 -12.74 2.97
CA LYS A 18 2.40 -14.00 2.66
C LYS A 18 1.69 -13.95 1.29
N LEU A 19 1.11 -12.80 0.94
CA LEU A 19 0.45 -12.60 -0.36
C LEU A 19 1.42 -12.81 -1.53
N TYR A 20 2.65 -12.32 -1.42
CA TYR A 20 3.65 -12.51 -2.48
C TYR A 20 4.11 -13.96 -2.59
N ASP A 21 4.35 -14.62 -1.46
CA ASP A 21 4.74 -16.04 -1.43
C ASP A 21 3.69 -16.94 -2.13
N GLU A 22 2.41 -16.57 -2.02
CA GLU A 22 1.30 -17.36 -2.55
C GLU A 22 0.89 -16.95 -3.99
N VAL A 23 0.84 -15.65 -4.30
CA VAL A 23 0.23 -15.11 -5.52
C VAL A 23 1.27 -14.58 -6.53
N ILE A 24 2.41 -14.06 -6.06
CA ILE A 24 3.33 -13.23 -6.85
C ILE A 24 4.74 -13.84 -6.75
N LYS A 25 4.83 -15.17 -6.89
CA LYS A 25 5.99 -16.04 -6.61
C LYS A 25 7.34 -15.65 -7.24
N ASN A 26 7.38 -14.63 -8.09
CA ASN A 26 8.55 -14.19 -8.85
C ASN A 26 9.04 -12.76 -8.51
N GLU A 27 8.37 -11.99 -7.63
CA GLU A 27 8.82 -10.64 -7.24
C GLU A 27 9.55 -10.66 -5.89
N LYS A 28 10.65 -9.90 -5.75
CA LYS A 28 11.41 -9.77 -4.49
C LYS A 28 10.98 -8.52 -3.73
N ILE A 29 10.68 -8.65 -2.44
CA ILE A 29 10.14 -7.55 -1.62
C ILE A 29 11.18 -7.07 -0.62
N SER A 30 11.32 -5.75 -0.50
CA SER A 30 11.89 -5.11 0.66
C SER A 30 10.77 -4.51 1.52
N VAL A 31 10.79 -4.79 2.82
CA VAL A 31 9.82 -4.24 3.78
C VAL A 31 10.55 -3.26 4.69
N PHE A 32 10.14 -2.00 4.63
CA PHE A 32 10.63 -0.92 5.49
C PHE A 32 9.50 -0.50 6.44
N ASP A 33 9.36 -1.25 7.53
CA ASP A 33 8.32 -1.06 8.55
C ASP A 33 8.81 -0.25 9.76
N GLN A 34 7.92 0.05 10.71
CA GLN A 34 8.29 0.71 11.97
C GLN A 34 9.36 -0.05 12.77
N ASN A 35 9.44 -1.38 12.67
CA ASN A 35 10.49 -2.16 13.34
C ASN A 35 11.86 -1.89 12.72
N THR A 36 11.90 -1.73 11.40
CA THR A 36 13.10 -1.35 10.64
C THR A 36 13.53 0.07 10.98
N CYS A 37 12.61 1.04 11.01
CA CYS A 37 12.87 2.39 11.54
C CYS A 37 13.37 2.37 12.99
N ASN A 38 12.75 1.56 13.86
CA ASN A 38 13.13 1.45 15.27
C ASN A 38 14.54 0.89 15.46
N LYS A 39 14.93 -0.11 14.64
CA LYS A 39 16.31 -0.64 14.60
C LYS A 39 17.31 0.38 14.06
N LEU A 40 16.85 1.26 13.16
CA LEU A 40 17.66 2.28 12.50
C LEU A 40 17.57 3.66 13.19
N LYS A 41 17.04 3.76 14.42
CA LYS A 41 16.77 5.01 15.16
C LYS A 41 17.95 6.00 15.23
N ASN A 42 19.18 5.53 15.03
CA ASN A 42 20.39 6.35 15.07
C ASN A 42 20.89 6.81 13.68
N VAL A 43 20.17 6.49 12.60
CA VAL A 43 20.57 6.84 11.23
C VAL A 43 19.70 7.98 10.71
N LYS A 44 20.24 9.21 10.78
CA LYS A 44 19.68 10.34 10.03
C LYS A 44 19.50 9.91 8.56
N ASP A 45 18.33 10.20 8.00
CA ASP A 45 17.95 9.90 6.61
C ASP A 45 17.80 8.41 6.25
N ALA A 46 17.53 7.53 7.22
CA ALA A 46 17.34 6.09 6.96
C ALA A 46 16.29 5.79 5.87
N GLU A 47 15.14 6.47 5.91
CA GLU A 47 14.08 6.34 4.92
C GLU A 47 14.54 6.76 3.51
N THR A 48 15.21 7.91 3.41
CA THR A 48 15.76 8.41 2.15
C THR A 48 16.79 7.46 1.57
N LYS A 49 17.68 6.91 2.41
CA LYS A 49 18.68 5.92 2.00
C LYS A 49 18.02 4.65 1.48
N GLU A 50 16.97 4.17 2.14
CA GLU A 50 16.30 2.94 1.72
C GLU A 50 15.50 3.15 0.43
N ILE A 51 14.86 4.30 0.26
CA ILE A 51 14.23 4.67 -1.01
C ILE A 51 15.29 4.76 -2.12
N ASN A 52 16.44 5.40 -1.86
CA ASN A 52 17.52 5.52 -2.85
C ASN A 52 18.06 4.14 -3.24
N ARG A 53 18.32 3.27 -2.27
CA ARG A 53 18.71 1.88 -2.51
C ARG A 53 17.63 1.09 -3.26
N PHE A 54 16.36 1.35 -2.96
CA PHE A 54 15.25 0.72 -3.66
C PHE A 54 15.18 1.17 -5.11
N ILE A 55 15.42 2.44 -5.44
CA ILE A 55 15.31 2.93 -6.83
C ILE A 55 16.49 2.50 -7.71
N GLU A 56 17.66 2.24 -7.13
CA GLU A 56 18.86 1.81 -7.86
C GLU A 56 18.60 0.64 -8.81
N LYS A 57 19.14 0.70 -10.03
CA LYS A 57 18.93 -0.34 -11.06
C LYS A 57 19.44 -1.73 -10.61
N THR A 58 20.47 -1.75 -9.77
CA THR A 58 21.08 -2.95 -9.19
C THR A 58 20.29 -3.52 -8.01
N SER A 59 19.28 -2.79 -7.52
CA SER A 59 18.44 -3.25 -6.42
C SER A 59 17.76 -4.56 -6.81
N PRO A 60 17.89 -5.61 -5.99
CA PRO A 60 17.25 -6.89 -6.28
C PRO A 60 15.75 -6.87 -5.95
N TYR A 61 15.22 -5.76 -5.43
CA TYR A 61 13.84 -5.66 -4.96
C TYR A 61 12.95 -4.95 -5.99
N ASP A 62 11.80 -5.55 -6.23
CA ASP A 62 10.75 -5.01 -7.09
C ASP A 62 9.78 -4.14 -6.29
N ILE A 63 9.68 -4.38 -4.98
CA ILE A 63 8.67 -3.75 -4.12
C ILE A 63 9.26 -3.21 -2.84
N LEU A 64 8.84 -2.01 -2.47
CA LEU A 64 9.09 -1.39 -1.17
C LEU A 64 7.78 -1.19 -0.40
N VAL A 65 7.65 -1.80 0.78
CA VAL A 65 6.49 -1.59 1.68
C VAL A 65 6.85 -0.59 2.77
N LYS A 66 5.99 0.41 3.00
CA LYS A 66 6.09 1.43 4.05
C LYS A 66 4.85 1.41 4.93
N SER A 67 5.02 1.04 6.19
CA SER A 67 3.92 0.93 7.16
C SER A 67 4.02 1.98 8.27
N ASP A 68 3.34 3.13 8.11
CA ASP A 68 3.07 4.15 9.15
C ASP A 68 2.32 5.33 8.51
N LYS A 69 1.27 5.87 9.14
CA LYS A 69 0.50 7.05 8.64
C LYS A 69 0.33 7.06 7.10
N ALA A 70 -0.17 5.95 6.55
CA ALA A 70 -0.08 5.61 5.12
C ALA A 70 -0.46 6.75 4.17
N VAL A 71 -1.62 7.39 4.39
CA VAL A 71 -2.14 8.47 3.54
C VAL A 71 -1.20 9.68 3.52
N LEU A 72 -0.61 10.04 4.67
CA LEU A 72 0.30 11.18 4.77
C LEU A 72 1.66 10.88 4.14
N LEU A 73 2.19 9.68 4.33
CA LEU A 73 3.44 9.27 3.66
C LEU A 73 3.23 9.19 2.15
N PHE A 74 2.13 8.57 1.71
CA PHE A 74 1.73 8.48 0.32
C PHE A 74 1.62 9.87 -0.30
N SER A 75 0.87 10.79 0.33
CA SER A 75 0.67 12.13 -0.23
C SER A 75 2.00 12.84 -0.45
N ARG A 76 2.95 12.72 0.48
CA ARG A 76 4.29 13.31 0.34
C ARG A 76 5.10 12.67 -0.79
N SER A 77 5.07 11.35 -0.91
CA SER A 77 5.92 10.58 -1.84
C SER A 77 5.34 10.37 -3.25
N MET A 78 4.04 10.59 -3.48
CA MET A 78 3.36 10.28 -4.75
C MET A 78 4.03 10.88 -5.99
N VAL A 79 4.27 12.20 -5.98
CA VAL A 79 4.90 12.91 -7.12
C VAL A 79 6.32 12.41 -7.38
N PHE A 80 7.06 12.09 -6.30
CA PHE A 80 8.38 11.49 -6.44
C PHE A 80 8.28 10.15 -7.15
N CYS A 81 7.35 9.27 -6.75
CA CYS A 81 7.14 7.96 -7.36
C CYS A 81 6.88 8.09 -8.86
N PHE A 82 6.02 9.01 -9.29
CA PHE A 82 5.75 9.25 -10.71
C PHE A 82 7.00 9.67 -11.48
N ARG A 83 7.79 10.58 -10.92
CA ARG A 83 9.03 11.07 -11.56
C ARG A 83 10.08 9.97 -11.75
N VAL A 84 10.14 9.00 -10.85
CA VAL A 84 11.10 7.89 -10.92
C VAL A 84 10.50 6.58 -11.46
N ASN A 85 9.32 6.66 -12.08
CA ASN A 85 8.61 5.52 -12.67
C ASN A 85 8.36 4.35 -11.70
N ILE A 86 7.96 4.70 -10.48
CA ILE A 86 7.47 3.76 -9.46
C ILE A 86 5.95 3.86 -9.42
N ILE A 87 5.26 2.72 -9.46
CA ILE A 87 3.81 2.67 -9.23
C ILE A 87 3.56 2.71 -7.73
N PRO A 88 2.89 3.74 -7.20
CA PRO A 88 2.53 3.77 -5.81
C PRO A 88 1.18 3.08 -5.58
N LEU A 89 1.07 2.38 -4.45
CA LEU A 89 -0.13 1.69 -4.01
C LEU A 89 -0.45 2.09 -2.59
N LEU A 90 -1.69 2.49 -2.34
CA LEU A 90 -2.19 2.83 -1.02
C LEU A 90 -3.16 1.75 -0.56
N MET A 91 -2.84 1.08 0.54
CA MET A 91 -3.66 0.02 1.14
C MET A 91 -4.19 0.51 2.48
N LEU A 92 -5.51 0.47 2.65
CA LEU A 92 -6.19 0.99 3.83
C LEU A 92 -7.35 0.08 4.24
N ASP A 93 -7.73 0.16 5.50
CA ASP A 93 -9.01 -0.40 5.94
C ASP A 93 -10.15 0.59 5.67
N LEU A 94 -11.28 0.05 5.22
CA LEU A 94 -12.50 0.83 5.00
C LEU A 94 -13.21 1.15 6.32
N ASP A 95 -13.07 0.28 7.32
CA ASP A 95 -13.79 0.33 8.60
C ASP A 95 -15.33 0.40 8.41
N LYS A 96 -16.04 1.11 9.30
CA LYS A 96 -17.46 1.43 9.17
C LYS A 96 -17.71 2.65 8.26
N SER A 97 -16.69 3.11 7.53
CA SER A 97 -16.79 4.29 6.69
C SER A 97 -17.56 3.97 5.41
N ASP A 98 -18.33 4.93 4.93
CA ASP A 98 -18.74 4.94 3.53
C ASP A 98 -17.50 5.09 2.61
N THR A 99 -17.51 4.36 1.49
CA THR A 99 -16.37 4.30 0.57
C THR A 99 -16.10 5.64 -0.09
N ASP A 100 -17.13 6.32 -0.58
CA ASP A 100 -16.97 7.61 -1.25
C ASP A 100 -16.50 8.68 -0.27
N SER A 101 -17.03 8.66 0.96
CA SER A 101 -16.55 9.51 2.05
C SER A 101 -15.05 9.29 2.35
N LYS A 102 -14.59 8.04 2.43
CA LYS A 102 -13.17 7.71 2.70
C LYS A 102 -12.28 8.14 1.53
N ILE A 103 -12.69 7.89 0.28
CA ILE A 103 -11.96 8.35 -0.92
C ILE A 103 -11.83 9.87 -0.92
N ASN A 104 -12.92 10.59 -0.68
CA ASN A 104 -12.92 12.05 -0.64
C ASN A 104 -11.98 12.62 0.44
N LYS A 105 -11.92 11.99 1.62
CA LYS A 105 -10.97 12.35 2.69
C LYS A 105 -9.51 12.15 2.27
N ILE A 106 -9.21 11.04 1.59
CA ILE A 106 -7.87 10.77 1.05
C ILE A 106 -7.49 11.82 0.02
N ILE A 107 -8.36 12.07 -0.96
CA ILE A 107 -8.14 13.08 -2.02
C ILE A 107 -7.90 14.46 -1.39
N THR A 108 -8.72 14.85 -0.41
CA THR A 108 -8.57 16.12 0.32
C THR A 108 -7.22 16.23 0.99
N THR A 109 -6.77 15.14 1.64
CA THR A 109 -5.46 15.08 2.30
C THR A 109 -4.30 15.17 1.31
N ILE A 110 -4.42 14.53 0.14
CA ILE A 110 -3.39 14.63 -0.91
C ILE A 110 -3.34 16.06 -1.45
N LYS A 111 -4.51 16.67 -1.76
CA LYS A 111 -4.61 18.05 -2.24
C LYS A 111 -4.04 19.06 -1.23
N ALA A 112 -4.31 18.89 0.06
CA ALA A 112 -3.79 19.79 1.10
C ALA A 112 -2.26 19.77 1.24
N ASN A 113 -1.60 18.66 0.87
CA ASN A 113 -0.15 18.53 0.96
C ASN A 113 0.60 18.90 -0.33
N LYS A 114 -0.12 19.36 -1.38
CA LYS A 114 0.48 19.61 -2.70
C LYS A 114 0.08 20.95 -3.31
N THR A 115 1.06 21.58 -3.93
CA THR A 115 0.92 22.77 -4.78
C THR A 115 1.65 22.41 -6.08
N PRO A 116 1.01 22.39 -7.27
CA PRO A 116 -0.26 23.03 -7.68
C PRO A 116 -1.52 22.18 -7.44
N SER A 117 -2.70 22.78 -7.73
CA SER A 117 -4.02 22.14 -7.72
C SER A 117 -4.05 20.87 -8.56
N ILE A 118 -3.99 19.72 -7.90
CA ILE A 118 -4.15 18.41 -8.53
C ILE A 118 -5.63 18.03 -8.59
N ASP A 119 -6.00 17.28 -9.62
CA ASP A 119 -7.27 16.56 -9.68
C ASP A 119 -7.03 15.07 -9.67
N ILE A 120 -7.92 14.33 -9.01
CA ILE A 120 -7.80 12.88 -8.84
C ILE A 120 -9.12 12.27 -9.27
N ILE A 121 -9.06 11.38 -10.27
CA ILE A 121 -10.21 10.65 -10.79
C ILE A 121 -10.11 9.21 -10.29
N ALA A 122 -11.14 8.75 -9.59
CA ALA A 122 -11.23 7.38 -9.09
C ALA A 122 -12.04 6.50 -10.05
N GLN A 123 -11.45 5.39 -10.50
CA GLN A 123 -12.13 4.37 -11.29
C GLN A 123 -12.07 3.03 -10.57
N GLN A 124 -13.22 2.49 -10.15
CA GLN A 124 -13.27 1.16 -9.55
C GLN A 124 -12.90 0.11 -10.60
N ARG A 125 -11.86 -0.69 -10.31
CA ARG A 125 -11.35 -1.76 -11.17
C ARG A 125 -11.82 -3.13 -10.73
N HIS A 126 -11.98 -3.33 -9.42
CA HIS A 126 -12.38 -4.60 -8.86
C HIS A 126 -13.17 -4.40 -7.57
N LYS A 127 -14.15 -5.28 -7.32
CA LYS A 127 -14.97 -5.28 -6.11
C LYS A 127 -15.34 -6.71 -5.76
N THR A 128 -14.90 -7.16 -4.60
CA THR A 128 -15.24 -8.47 -4.02
C THR A 128 -15.92 -8.30 -2.68
N SER A 129 -16.22 -9.38 -1.96
CA SER A 129 -16.77 -9.29 -0.61
C SER A 129 -15.76 -8.71 0.39
N SER A 130 -14.46 -8.90 0.13
CA SER A 130 -13.36 -8.50 1.03
C SER A 130 -12.60 -7.26 0.58
N VAL A 131 -12.52 -6.97 -0.73
CA VAL A 131 -11.62 -5.95 -1.28
C VAL A 131 -12.33 -5.03 -2.26
N LEU A 132 -11.99 -3.75 -2.21
CA LEU A 132 -12.25 -2.79 -3.28
C LEU A 132 -10.91 -2.31 -3.87
N LEU A 133 -10.79 -2.32 -5.19
CA LEU A 133 -9.62 -1.82 -5.90
C LEU A 133 -10.02 -0.70 -6.83
N TYR A 134 -9.31 0.42 -6.73
CA TYR A 134 -9.47 1.58 -7.59
C TYR A 134 -8.16 1.89 -8.30
N ASN A 135 -8.27 2.27 -9.57
CA ASN A 135 -7.24 3.02 -10.25
C ASN A 135 -7.51 4.51 -10.04
N MET A 136 -6.49 5.25 -9.63
CA MET A 136 -6.59 6.66 -9.29
C MET A 136 -5.68 7.45 -10.23
N THR A 137 -6.28 8.20 -11.14
CA THR A 137 -5.53 9.01 -12.13
C THR A 137 -5.34 10.42 -11.60
N VAL A 138 -4.10 10.89 -11.58
CA VAL A 138 -3.74 12.22 -11.07
C VAL A 138 -3.46 13.16 -12.23
N LYS A 139 -4.13 14.32 -12.24
CA LYS A 139 -4.00 15.34 -13.28
C LYS A 139 -3.54 16.69 -12.73
N ILE A 140 -2.78 17.43 -13.54
CA ILE A 140 -2.48 18.86 -13.36
C ILE A 140 -2.86 19.58 -14.64
N LYS A 141 -3.81 20.53 -14.57
CA LYS A 141 -4.31 21.28 -15.74
C LYS A 141 -4.61 20.33 -16.92
N GLU A 142 -5.45 19.33 -16.65
CA GLU A 142 -5.90 18.28 -17.59
C GLU A 142 -4.85 17.23 -18.00
N ASN A 143 -3.55 17.49 -17.82
CA ASN A 143 -2.49 16.53 -18.13
C ASN A 143 -2.40 15.43 -17.07
N ASN A 144 -2.38 14.16 -17.49
CA ASN A 144 -2.08 13.03 -16.60
C ASN A 144 -0.61 13.08 -16.19
N ILE A 145 -0.35 13.14 -14.88
CA ILE A 145 1.00 13.15 -14.32
C ILE A 145 1.40 11.80 -13.69
N GLY A 146 0.47 10.86 -13.60
CA GLY A 146 0.68 9.53 -13.05
C GLY A 146 -0.60 8.91 -12.50
N ASP A 147 -0.53 7.59 -12.35
CA ASP A 147 -1.61 6.78 -11.80
C ASP A 147 -1.12 6.08 -10.52
N PHE A 148 -2.05 5.83 -9.59
CA PHE A 148 -1.79 5.02 -8.41
C PHE A 148 -2.95 4.08 -8.13
N HIS A 149 -2.69 3.01 -7.38
CA HIS A 149 -3.73 2.08 -6.97
C HIS A 149 -4.15 2.33 -5.53
N LEU A 150 -5.46 2.31 -5.29
CA LEU A 150 -6.04 2.38 -3.96
C LEU A 150 -6.78 1.07 -3.68
N VAL A 151 -6.36 0.39 -2.61
CA VAL A 151 -6.94 -0.86 -2.14
C VAL A 151 -7.61 -0.60 -0.79
N PHE A 152 -8.89 -0.93 -0.70
CA PHE A 152 -9.59 -0.99 0.58
C PHE A 152 -9.90 -2.43 0.96
N PHE A 153 -9.59 -2.79 2.20
CA PHE A 153 -10.17 -3.96 2.84
C PHE A 153 -11.51 -3.59 3.48
N LYS A 154 -12.59 -4.25 3.06
CA LYS A 154 -13.95 -3.97 3.54
C LYS A 154 -14.10 -4.33 5.02
N PRO A 155 -13.91 -5.60 5.42
CA PRO A 155 -13.60 -5.90 6.80
C PRO A 155 -12.11 -5.57 7.04
N SER A 156 -11.79 -4.95 8.18
CA SER A 156 -10.38 -4.69 8.52
C SER A 156 -9.63 -6.01 8.61
N LEU A 157 -8.36 -6.01 8.22
CA LEU A 157 -7.54 -7.23 8.25
C LEU A 157 -7.56 -7.87 9.64
N GLU A 158 -7.51 -7.07 10.71
CA GLU A 158 -7.60 -7.50 12.11
C GLU A 158 -8.93 -8.19 12.44
N LYS A 159 -10.05 -7.69 11.90
CA LYS A 159 -11.38 -8.27 12.13
C LYS A 159 -11.54 -9.59 11.38
N VAL A 160 -11.11 -9.66 10.12
CA VAL A 160 -11.22 -10.91 9.34
C VAL A 160 -10.33 -11.99 9.93
N SER A 161 -9.16 -11.58 10.40
CA SER A 161 -8.21 -12.48 11.00
C SER A 161 -8.51 -12.75 12.47
N ASN A 162 -9.58 -12.21 13.09
CA ASN A 162 -9.84 -12.35 14.54
C ASN A 162 -8.57 -12.17 15.39
N ILE A 163 -7.71 -11.21 15.02
CA ILE A 163 -6.45 -10.96 15.73
C ILE A 163 -6.79 -10.02 16.88
N LEU A 164 -6.70 -10.54 18.11
CA LEU A 164 -6.77 -9.70 19.29
C LEU A 164 -5.42 -8.97 19.49
N PRO A 165 -5.40 -7.77 20.09
CA PRO A 165 -4.17 -7.03 20.35
C PRO A 165 -3.10 -7.80 21.15
N SER A 166 -3.48 -8.89 21.83
CA SER A 166 -2.62 -9.74 22.66
C SER A 166 -2.21 -11.06 22.00
N ASP A 167 -2.63 -11.36 20.77
CA ASP A 167 -2.32 -12.63 20.13
C ASP A 167 -0.81 -12.75 19.85
N ASN A 168 -0.20 -13.85 20.33
CA ASN A 168 1.19 -14.18 20.02
C ASN A 168 1.40 -14.37 18.51
N ASN A 169 2.59 -13.97 18.04
CA ASN A 169 2.98 -13.87 16.63
C ASN A 169 2.66 -15.10 15.73
N PRO A 170 2.77 -16.38 16.17
CA PRO A 170 2.49 -17.53 15.30
C PRO A 170 1.01 -17.66 14.90
N ALA A 171 0.08 -17.37 15.82
CA ALA A 171 -1.35 -17.46 15.54
C ALA A 171 -1.82 -16.40 14.54
N ILE A 172 -1.13 -15.25 14.50
CA ILE A 172 -1.38 -14.16 13.55
C ILE A 172 -0.98 -14.59 12.13
N GLU A 173 0.19 -15.19 11.97
CA GLU A 173 0.68 -15.62 10.66
C GLU A 173 -0.20 -16.68 10.01
N ASP A 174 -0.72 -17.65 10.78
CA ASP A 174 -1.62 -18.69 10.26
C ASP A 174 -2.95 -18.11 9.79
N LYS A 175 -3.53 -17.18 10.57
CA LYS A 175 -4.80 -16.54 10.21
C LYS A 175 -4.64 -15.66 8.96
N ILE A 176 -3.54 -14.90 8.87
CA ILE A 176 -3.19 -14.13 7.67
C ILE A 176 -2.97 -15.05 6.45
N SER A 177 -2.29 -16.18 6.64
CA SER A 177 -2.03 -17.14 5.55
C SER A 177 -3.33 -17.73 4.99
N LYS A 178 -4.33 -18.00 5.85
CA LYS A 178 -5.67 -18.42 5.42
C LYS A 178 -6.40 -17.31 4.65
N LEU A 179 -6.28 -16.07 5.10
CA LEU A 179 -6.89 -14.92 4.43
C LEU A 179 -6.32 -14.71 3.02
N VAL A 180 -5.00 -14.79 2.86
CA VAL A 180 -4.31 -14.68 1.56
C VAL A 180 -4.78 -15.74 0.56
N LYS A 181 -5.18 -16.92 1.04
CA LYS A 181 -5.70 -18.02 0.21
C LYS A 181 -7.15 -17.86 -0.22
N GLN A 182 -7.87 -16.85 0.27
CA GLN A 182 -9.22 -16.58 -0.19
C GLN A 182 -9.22 -16.11 -1.65
N THR A 183 -10.07 -16.72 -2.48
CA THR A 183 -10.18 -16.41 -3.92
C THR A 183 -10.41 -14.91 -4.18
N ASP A 184 -11.22 -14.26 -3.35
CA ASP A 184 -11.51 -12.81 -3.43
C ASP A 184 -10.25 -11.95 -3.27
N ILE A 185 -9.35 -12.35 -2.37
CA ILE A 185 -8.05 -11.68 -2.16
C ILE A 185 -7.15 -11.95 -3.36
N GLN A 186 -6.98 -13.23 -3.73
CA GLN A 186 -6.10 -13.61 -4.83
C GLN A 186 -6.50 -12.97 -6.16
N SER A 187 -7.79 -12.91 -6.47
CA SER A 187 -8.33 -12.27 -7.67
C SER A 187 -8.02 -10.77 -7.72
N ALA A 188 -8.24 -10.06 -6.61
CA ALA A 188 -7.99 -8.62 -6.53
C ALA A 188 -6.51 -8.31 -6.74
N PHE A 189 -5.61 -9.03 -6.06
CA PHE A 189 -4.18 -8.79 -6.16
C PHE A 189 -3.56 -9.35 -7.44
N SER A 190 -4.09 -10.43 -8.01
CA SER A 190 -3.68 -10.87 -9.35
C SER A 190 -3.94 -9.80 -10.41
N THR A 191 -5.00 -9.00 -10.26
CA THR A 191 -5.28 -7.86 -11.16
C THR A 191 -4.27 -6.73 -11.00
N LEU A 192 -3.66 -6.61 -9.83
CA LEU A 192 -2.74 -5.52 -9.45
C LEU A 192 -1.29 -5.79 -9.86
N PHE A 193 -0.90 -7.07 -9.93
CA PHE A 193 0.47 -7.50 -10.14
C PHE A 193 0.73 -8.24 -11.47
N LYS A 194 -0.30 -8.50 -12.28
CA LYS A 194 -0.15 -8.92 -13.68
C LYS A 194 0.09 -7.71 -14.59
#